data_AF-A0A090WB54-F1
#
_entry.id   AF-A0A090WB54-F1
#
_cell.length_a   1.000
_cell.length_b   1.000
_cell.length_c   1.000
_cell.angle_alpha   90.00
_cell.angle_beta   90.00
_cell.angle_gamma   90.00
#
_symmetry.space_group_name_H-M   'P 1'
#
loop_
_entity.id
_entity.type
_entity.pdbx_description
1 polymer ?
#
loop_
_entity_poly.entity_id
_entity_poly.type
_entity_poly.pdbx_seq_one_letter_code
_entity_poly.pdbx_strand_id
1 'polypeptide(L)'
;MPTSLFNYETHAFWTAWLQSLRENQSEHENGLVPWIVPDVLQINRASPGWGDAVVLIPWNIYNITGDKRVLEENFEAAKNGLVFINRK
;
A
#
# COMPACT_ATOMS: atom_id res chain seq x y z
N MET A 1 -3.21 9.25 0.94
CA MET A 1 -3.46 10.05 2.14
C MET A 1 -3.02 11.49 1.89
N PRO A 2 -3.93 12.42 1.56
CA PRO A 2 -3.55 13.80 1.17
C PRO A 2 -3.48 14.79 2.34
N THR A 3 -4.42 14.71 3.28
CA THR A 3 -4.52 15.70 4.37
C THR A 3 -3.32 15.68 5.31
N SER A 4 -2.74 14.51 5.60
CA SER A 4 -1.55 14.44 6.47
C SER A 4 -0.31 15.02 5.79
N LEU A 5 -0.16 14.81 4.47
CA LEU A 5 0.97 15.33 3.69
C LEU A 5 0.88 16.85 3.51
N PHE A 6 -0.33 17.41 3.50
CA PHE A 6 -0.52 18.86 3.46
C PHE A 6 -0.19 19.52 4.81
N ASN A 7 -0.61 18.91 5.91
CA ASN A 7 -0.48 19.53 7.23
C ASN A 7 0.86 19.28 7.92
N TYR A 8 1.59 18.21 7.56
CA TYR A 8 2.79 17.77 8.27
C TYR A 8 3.80 17.07 7.33
N GLU A 9 5.06 17.02 7.76
CA GLU A 9 6.14 16.29 7.07
C GLU A 9 6.01 14.76 7.26
N THR A 10 4.99 14.18 6.63
CA THR A 10 4.65 12.75 6.77
C THR A 10 5.23 11.85 5.69
N HIS A 11 6.08 12.38 4.79
CA HIS A 11 6.64 11.61 3.68
C HIS A 11 7.38 10.35 4.14
N ALA A 12 8.37 10.50 5.02
CA ALA A 12 9.19 9.39 5.52
C ALA A 12 8.35 8.33 6.25
N PHE A 13 7.32 8.78 6.99
CA PHE A 13 6.38 7.89 7.66
C PHE A 13 5.63 7.02 6.64
N TRP A 14 5.06 7.63 5.59
CA TRP A 14 4.31 6.88 4.59
C TRP A 14 5.19 5.95 3.77
N THR A 15 6.41 6.35 3.42
CA THR A 15 7.34 5.47 2.69
C THR A 15 7.75 4.26 3.53
N ALA A 16 8.00 4.45 4.83
CA ALA A 16 8.29 3.34 5.74
C ALA A 16 7.08 2.43 5.95
N TRP A 17 5.88 3.00 6.10
CA TRP A 17 4.65 2.23 6.23
C TRP A 17 4.34 1.40 4.97
N LEU A 18 4.59 1.97 3.79
CA LEU A 18 4.48 1.24 2.51
C LEU A 18 5.46 0.07 2.44
N GLN A 19 6.67 0.22 2.98
CA GLN A 19 7.60 -0.91 3.08
C GLN A 19 7.01 -2.03 3.94
N SER A 20 6.50 -1.73 5.13
CA SER A 20 5.83 -2.73 5.98
C SER A 20 4.61 -3.37 5.31
N LEU A 21 3.86 -2.61 4.52
CA LEU A 21 2.73 -3.14 3.74
C LEU A 21 3.21 -4.18 2.72
N ARG A 22 4.30 -3.91 1.98
CA ARG A 22 4.86 -4.86 1.02
C ARG A 22 5.39 -6.11 1.70
N GLU A 23 6.06 -5.95 2.83
CA GLU A 23 6.56 -7.06 3.65
C GLU A 23 5.39 -7.96 4.08
N ASN A 24 4.33 -7.39 4.67
CA ASN A 24 3.17 -8.20 5.07
C ASN A 24 2.40 -8.77 3.87
N GLN A 25 2.25 -8.03 2.76
CA GLN A 25 1.63 -8.57 1.54
C GLN A 25 2.40 -9.82 1.03
N SER A 26 3.73 -9.84 1.19
CA SER A 26 4.55 -10.99 0.79
C SER A 26 4.40 -12.22 1.69
N GLU A 27 3.91 -12.03 2.92
CA GLU A 27 3.55 -13.13 3.84
C GLU A 27 2.23 -13.81 3.44
N HIS A 28 1.40 -13.14 2.65
CA HIS A 28 0.11 -13.66 2.17
C HIS A 28 0.20 -14.24 0.77
N GLU A 29 -0.62 -15.25 0.50
CA GLU A 29 -0.71 -15.84 -0.83
C GLU A 29 -1.32 -14.87 -1.85
N ASN A 30 -0.83 -14.96 -3.09
CA ASN A 30 -1.46 -14.38 -4.29
C ASN A 30 -1.65 -12.85 -4.27
N GLY A 31 -0.92 -12.09 -3.45
CA GLY A 31 -0.94 -10.62 -3.48
C GLY A 31 -2.05 -9.98 -2.64
N LEU A 32 -2.64 -10.71 -1.69
CA LEU A 32 -3.60 -10.16 -0.74
C LEU A 32 -2.99 -9.02 0.08
N VAL A 33 -3.68 -7.88 0.10
CA VAL A 33 -3.32 -6.75 0.96
C VAL A 33 -4.11 -6.84 2.28
N PRO A 34 -3.45 -6.90 3.45
CA PRO A 34 -4.12 -7.04 4.74
C PRO A 34 -4.87 -5.75 5.12
N TRP A 35 -5.85 -5.87 6.02
CA TRP A 35 -6.63 -4.71 6.49
C TRP A 35 -5.83 -3.76 7.38
N ILE A 36 -4.86 -4.30 8.11
CA ILE A 36 -4.01 -3.55 9.02
C ILE A 36 -2.55 -3.86 8.71
N VAL A 37 -1.69 -2.87 8.94
CA VAL A 37 -0.24 -2.98 8.79
C VAL A 37 0.39 -2.30 10.01
N PRO A 38 1.18 -3.00 10.84
CA PRO A 38 1.58 -4.42 10.70
C PRO A 38 0.41 -5.41 10.88
N ASP A 39 0.43 -6.51 10.11
CA ASP A 39 -0.65 -7.50 10.11
C ASP A 39 -0.57 -8.48 11.29
N VAL A 40 -1.03 -8.02 12.45
CA VAL A 40 -1.12 -8.85 13.67
C VAL A 40 -2.35 -9.76 13.70
N LEU A 41 -3.31 -9.54 12.79
CA LEU A 41 -4.55 -10.32 12.75
C LEU A 41 -4.41 -11.58 11.88
N GLN A 42 -3.55 -11.54 10.86
CA GLN A 42 -3.26 -12.67 9.96
C GLN A 42 -4.55 -13.26 9.37
N ILE A 43 -5.52 -12.39 9.11
CA ILE A 43 -6.80 -12.76 8.52
C ILE A 43 -6.59 -12.80 7.01
N ASN A 44 -6.69 -13.98 6.40
CA ASN A 44 -6.59 -14.19 4.96
C ASN A 44 -7.84 -13.69 4.21
N ARG A 45 -8.20 -12.41 4.41
CA ARG A 45 -9.32 -11.72 3.76
C ARG A 45 -8.89 -10.33 3.33
N ALA A 46 -9.21 -10.00 2.08
CA ALA A 46 -9.07 -8.65 1.56
C ALA A 46 -10.41 -7.89 1.65
N SER A 47 -10.34 -6.57 1.73
CA SER A 47 -11.51 -5.68 1.66
C SER A 47 -11.29 -4.64 0.56
N PRO A 48 -12.29 -4.39 -0.30
CA PRO A 48 -12.35 -3.15 -1.07
C PRO A 48 -12.20 -1.93 -0.13
N GLY A 49 -11.56 -0.87 -0.59
CA GLY A 49 -11.22 0.30 0.22
C GLY A 49 -9.92 0.14 1.01
N TRP A 50 -9.78 -0.93 1.82
CA TRP A 50 -8.54 -1.17 2.58
C TRP A 50 -7.39 -1.64 1.68
N GLY A 51 -7.65 -2.62 0.81
CA GLY A 51 -6.65 -3.17 -0.10
C GLY A 51 -6.17 -2.15 -1.14
N ASP A 52 -7.02 -1.18 -1.49
CA ASP A 52 -6.71 -0.13 -2.48
C ASP A 52 -5.57 0.80 -2.01
N ALA A 53 -5.24 0.77 -0.72
CA ALA A 53 -4.13 1.52 -0.13
C ALA A 53 -2.79 1.25 -0.85
N VAL A 54 -2.55 0.01 -1.30
CA VAL A 54 -1.33 -0.37 -2.03
C VAL A 54 -1.14 0.41 -3.34
N VAL A 55 -2.23 0.91 -3.92
CA VAL A 55 -2.23 1.73 -5.15
C VAL A 55 -2.36 3.21 -4.83
N LEU A 56 -3.35 3.56 -4.00
CA LEU A 56 -3.74 4.95 -3.77
C LEU A 56 -2.72 5.73 -2.96
N ILE A 57 -2.02 5.12 -2.00
CA ILE A 57 -1.05 5.84 -1.16
C ILE A 57 0.19 6.24 -1.97
N PRO A 58 0.87 5.33 -2.70
CA PRO A 58 1.99 5.71 -3.57
C PRO A 58 1.60 6.76 -4.61
N TRP A 59 0.42 6.61 -5.23
CA TRP A 59 -0.10 7.57 -6.20
C TRP A 59 -0.28 8.97 -5.59
N ASN A 60 -0.84 9.06 -4.39
CA ASN A 60 -1.03 10.34 -3.72
C ASN A 60 0.31 10.99 -3.33
N ILE A 61 1.27 10.21 -2.83
CA ILE A 61 2.60 10.73 -2.50
C ILE A 61 3.26 11.31 -3.75
N TYR A 62 3.25 10.57 -4.86
CA TYR A 62 3.78 11.03 -6.14
C TYR A 62 3.11 12.34 -6.60
N ASN A 63 1.79 12.43 -6.58
CA ASN A 63 1.10 13.63 -7.05
C ASN A 63 1.37 14.87 -6.18
N ILE A 64 1.59 14.69 -4.88
CA ILE A 64 1.83 15.82 -3.95
C ILE A 64 3.30 16.23 -3.93
N THR A 65 4.23 15.27 -4.00
CA THR A 65 5.66 15.51 -3.76
C THR A 65 6.52 15.40 -5.00
N GLY A 66 6.03 14.76 -6.06
CA GLY A 66 6.79 14.41 -7.26
C GLY A 66 7.74 13.22 -7.08
N ASP A 67 7.78 12.56 -5.92
CA ASP A 67 8.66 11.40 -5.71
C ASP A 67 8.21 10.22 -6.58
N LYS A 68 8.98 9.90 -7.62
CA LYS A 68 8.70 8.76 -8.51
C LYS A 68 9.14 7.42 -7.93
N ARG A 69 10.09 7.43 -7.00
CA ARG A 69 10.66 6.21 -6.41
C ARG A 69 9.59 5.43 -5.65
N VAL A 70 8.64 6.13 -5.01
CA VAL A 70 7.52 5.47 -4.33
C VAL A 70 6.62 4.70 -5.29
N LEU A 71 6.53 5.10 -6.58
CA LEU A 71 5.80 4.31 -7.58
C LEU A 71 6.62 3.08 -7.98
N GLU A 72 7.90 3.27 -8.26
CA GLU A 72 8.83 2.20 -8.67
C GLU A 72 8.91 1.09 -7.61
N GLU A 73 9.06 1.47 -6.35
CA GLU A 73 9.18 0.54 -5.22
C GLU A 73 7.88 -0.23 -4.91
N ASN A 74 6.72 0.33 -5.26
CA ASN A 74 5.41 -0.27 -4.93
C ASN A 74 4.69 -0.86 -6.15
N PHE A 75 5.28 -0.78 -7.35
CA PHE A 75 4.60 -1.21 -8.58
C PHE A 75 4.22 -2.69 -8.59
N GLU A 76 5.15 -3.58 -8.23
CA GLU A 76 4.87 -5.02 -8.21
C GLU A 76 3.84 -5.40 -7.13
N ALA A 77 3.89 -4.74 -5.97
CA ALA A 77 2.91 -4.90 -4.90
C ALA A 77 1.49 -4.50 -5.35
N ALA A 78 1.38 -3.35 -6.03
CA ALA A 78 0.13 -2.86 -6.62
C ALA A 78 -0.41 -3.82 -7.68
N LYS A 79 0.44 -4.28 -8.60
CA LYS A 79 0.09 -5.24 -9.64
C LYS A 79 -0.40 -6.57 -9.06
N ASN A 80 0.28 -7.10 -8.05
CA ASN A 80 -0.13 -8.33 -7.38
C ASN A 80 -1.48 -8.17 -6.66
N GLY A 81 -1.71 -7.02 -6.01
CA GLY A 81 -3.00 -6.69 -5.41
C GLY A 81 -4.14 -6.61 -6.43
N LEU A 82 -3.89 -6.06 -7.62
CA LEU A 82 -4.87 -6.03 -8.71
C LEU A 82 -5.16 -7.43 -9.27
N VAL A 83 -4.14 -8.26 -9.45
CA VAL A 83 -4.31 -9.66 -9.87
C VAL A 83 -5.13 -10.44 -8.85
N PHE A 84 -4.91 -10.22 -7.55
CA PHE A 84 -5.71 -10.82 -6.48
C PHE A 84 -7.19 -10.47 -6.62
N ILE A 85 -7.50 -9.19 -6.83
CA ILE A 85 -8.88 -8.70 -6.96
C ILE A 85 -9.57 -9.33 -8.18
N ASN A 86 -8.87 -9.41 -9.32
CA ASN A 86 -9.42 -9.93 -10.57
C ASN A 86 -9.64 -11.45 -10.59
N ARG A 87 -9.14 -12.19 -9.59
CA ARG A 87 -9.34 -13.64 -9.46
C ARG A 87 -10.55 -14.01 -8.58
N LYS A 88 -11.15 -13.05 -7.88
CA LYS A 88 -12.37 -13.23 -7.07
C LYS A 88 -13.61 -12.89 -7.88
#